data_AF-A0A936DMT3-F1
#
_entry.id   AF-A0A936DMT3-F1
#
_cell.length_a   1.000
_cell.length_b   1.000
_cell.length_c   1.000
_cell.angle_alpha   90.00
_cell.angle_beta   90.00
_cell.angle_gamma   90.00
#
_symmetry.space_group_name_H-M   'P 1'
#
loop_
_entity.id
_entity.type
_entity.pdbx_description
1 polymer ?
#
loop_
_entity_poly.entity_id
_entity_poly.type
_entity_poly.pdbx_seq_one_letter_code
_entity_poly.pdbx_strand_id
1 'polypeptide(L)'
;MATTGTAASRRTLSYGASMRVQERDDELIGLANINPLVATRPLGEQINAPGRFSVNGDDGNLNYDDGDLFSNAFKMTSEFSLNYKENWGAFARASYFYDWENADRGNSAKFAKQKVGTACPCSTPSCSGTTTWVERKAAFAWVARW
;
A
#
# COMPACT_ATOMS: atom_id res chain seq x y z
N MET A 1 -26.51 -44.53 -10.10
CA MET A 1 -25.30 -43.99 -9.44
C MET A 1 -25.43 -42.48 -9.45
N ALA A 2 -25.55 -41.84 -8.28
CA ALA A 2 -25.72 -40.39 -8.19
C ALA A 2 -24.41 -39.69 -8.57
N THR A 3 -24.43 -38.88 -9.64
CA THR A 3 -23.31 -38.03 -10.05
C THR A 3 -23.26 -36.80 -9.15
N THR A 4 -22.87 -36.96 -7.89
CA THR A 4 -22.85 -35.85 -6.94
C THR A 4 -21.56 -35.06 -7.14
N GLY A 5 -21.65 -33.92 -7.82
CA GLY A 5 -20.62 -32.89 -7.77
C GLY A 5 -20.81 -32.01 -6.53
N THR A 6 -19.70 -31.59 -5.90
CA THR A 6 -19.72 -30.73 -4.71
C THR A 6 -19.18 -29.36 -5.08
N ALA A 7 -19.98 -28.31 -4.85
CA ALA A 7 -19.55 -26.93 -4.97
C ALA A 7 -19.44 -26.29 -3.58
N ALA A 8 -18.38 -25.54 -3.33
CA ALA A 8 -18.22 -24.76 -2.10
C ALA A 8 -17.68 -23.37 -2.42
N SER A 9 -18.16 -22.37 -1.68
CA SER A 9 -17.66 -21.00 -1.74
C SER A 9 -17.36 -20.51 -0.33
N ARG A 10 -16.24 -19.82 -0.17
CA ARG A 10 -15.82 -19.16 1.08
C ARG A 10 -15.49 -17.72 0.79
N ARG A 11 -15.95 -16.81 1.65
CA ARG A 11 -15.58 -15.39 1.62
C ARG A 11 -14.99 -15.01 2.97
N THR A 12 -13.84 -14.36 2.93
CA THR A 12 -13.15 -13.85 4.12
C THR A 12 -13.00 -12.35 3.97
N LEU A 13 -13.48 -11.62 4.97
CA LEU A 13 -13.40 -10.17 5.07
C LEU A 13 -12.46 -9.84 6.23
N SER A 14 -11.58 -8.86 6.04
CA SER A 14 -10.66 -8.40 7.07
C SER A 14 -10.49 -6.90 6.97
N TYR A 15 -10.44 -6.24 8.12
CA TYR A 15 -10.23 -4.81 8.25
C TYR A 15 -9.15 -4.58 9.31
N GLY A 16 -8.17 -3.73 9.01
CA GLY A 16 -7.07 -3.40 9.91
C GLY A 16 -6.75 -1.92 9.87
N ALA A 17 -6.55 -1.34 11.04
CA ALA A 17 -6.14 0.05 11.21
C ALA A 17 -4.91 0.11 12.11
N SER A 18 -3.94 0.95 11.74
CA SER A 18 -2.72 1.20 12.49
C SER A 18 -2.58 2.70 12.75
N MET A 19 -2.38 3.06 14.01
CA MET A 19 -2.21 4.44 14.46
C MET A 19 -0.81 4.66 15.03
N ARG A 20 -0.30 5.88 14.85
CA ARG A 20 0.88 6.35 15.56
C ARG A 20 0.49 6.68 17.01
N VAL A 21 1.32 6.25 17.96
CA VAL A 21 1.08 6.38 19.42
C VAL A 21 2.19 7.17 20.14
N GLN A 22 3.06 7.80 19.36
CA GLN A 22 4.19 8.56 19.86
C GLN A 22 4.27 9.88 19.10
N GLU A 23 4.63 10.94 19.80
CA GLU A 23 4.94 12.23 19.20
C GLU A 23 6.11 12.14 18.21
N ARG A 24 6.24 13.18 17.39
CA ARG A 24 7.38 13.31 16.47
C ARG A 24 8.64 13.56 17.28
N ASP A 25 9.68 12.78 16.99
CA ASP A 25 11.00 12.97 17.56
C ASP A 25 11.85 13.86 16.65
N ASP A 26 12.21 15.05 17.13
CA ASP A 26 13.03 16.01 16.41
C ASP A 26 14.42 15.44 16.05
N GLU A 27 14.95 14.45 16.78
CA GLU A 27 16.20 13.76 16.44
C GLU A 27 16.08 12.90 15.17
N LEU A 28 14.85 12.58 14.74
CA LEU A 28 14.59 11.82 13.52
C LEU A 28 14.26 12.72 12.32
N ILE A 29 14.12 14.03 12.53
CA ILE A 29 13.81 15.00 11.46
C ILE A 29 15.10 15.63 10.95
N GLY A 30 15.20 15.87 9.65
CA GLY A 30 16.34 16.55 9.06
C GLY A 30 16.45 18.01 9.55
N LEU A 31 17.68 18.45 9.80
CA LEU A 31 18.03 19.79 10.28
C LEU A 31 17.32 20.91 9.49
N ALA A 32 17.25 20.73 8.17
CA ALA A 32 16.62 21.66 7.23
C ALA A 32 15.09 21.68 7.30
N ASN A 33 14.46 20.59 7.74
CA ASN A 33 13.01 20.51 7.92
C ASN A 33 12.57 21.11 9.26
N ILE A 34 13.42 21.05 10.30
CA ILE A 34 13.19 21.75 11.58
C ILE A 34 13.45 23.25 11.42
N ASN A 35 14.58 23.62 10.83
CA ASN A 35 14.94 25.01 10.59
C ASN A 35 15.46 25.21 9.15
N PRO A 36 14.61 25.73 8.24
CA PRO A 36 14.99 25.97 6.85
C PRO A 36 16.15 26.97 6.66
N LEU A 37 16.43 27.79 7.68
CA LEU A 37 17.49 28.79 7.64
C LEU A 37 18.80 28.29 8.27
N VAL A 38 18.89 27.03 8.70
CA VAL A 38 20.09 26.50 9.36
C VAL A 38 21.35 26.64 8.49
N ALA A 39 21.21 26.51 7.17
CA ALA A 39 22.32 26.69 6.22
C ALA A 39 22.87 28.12 6.16
N THR A 40 22.14 29.12 6.67
CA THR A 40 22.58 30.53 6.73
C THR A 40 23.35 30.87 8.00
N ARG A 41 23.42 29.95 8.96
CA ARG A 41 24.08 30.14 10.26
C ARG A 41 25.57 29.78 10.21
N PRO A 42 26.41 30.30 11.12
CA PRO A 42 27.81 29.88 11.23
C PRO A 42 27.95 28.36 11.44
N LEU A 43 29.04 27.76 10.94
CA LEU A 43 29.25 26.31 10.95
C LEU A 43 29.10 25.67 12.36
N GLY A 44 29.56 26.37 13.40
CA GLY A 44 29.43 25.91 14.79
C GLY A 44 27.99 25.83 15.28
N GLU A 45 27.09 26.68 14.78
CA GLU A 45 25.65 26.61 15.08
C GLU A 45 24.96 25.51 14.26
N GLN A 46 25.42 25.25 13.04
CA GLN A 46 24.88 24.17 12.19
C GLN A 46 25.16 22.78 12.78
N ILE A 47 26.37 22.55 13.31
CA ILE A 47 26.77 21.26 13.89
C ILE A 47 25.97 20.94 15.16
N ASN A 48 25.60 21.96 15.93
CA ASN A 48 24.87 21.83 17.20
C ASN A 48 23.36 22.00 17.06
N ALA A 49 22.84 22.24 15.85
CA ALA A 49 21.41 22.35 15.63
C ALA A 49 20.72 20.98 15.84
N PRO A 50 19.46 20.97 16.28
CA PRO A 50 18.70 19.73 16.48
C PRO A 50 18.35 19.08 15.14
N GLY A 51 18.33 17.74 15.10
CA GLY A 51 17.93 16.94 13.95
C GLY A 51 19.08 16.23 13.22
N ARG A 52 18.74 15.53 12.13
CA ARG A 52 19.71 14.77 11.31
C ARG A 52 20.28 15.62 10.19
N PHE A 53 21.53 15.32 9.80
CA PHE A 53 22.15 15.93 8.62
C PHE A 53 21.56 15.48 7.27
N SER A 54 20.60 14.55 7.28
CA SER A 54 19.96 14.01 6.07
C SER A 54 18.44 14.05 6.19
N VAL A 55 17.79 14.50 5.11
CA VAL A 55 16.32 14.56 4.95
C VAL A 55 15.76 13.36 4.19
N ASN A 56 16.58 12.35 3.86
CA ASN A 56 16.11 11.21 3.05
C ASN A 56 15.34 10.15 3.85
N GLY A 57 15.28 10.28 5.17
CA GLY A 57 14.71 9.26 6.07
C GLY A 57 13.68 9.79 7.07
N ASP A 58 13.37 11.09 7.03
CA ASP A 58 12.46 11.72 7.98
C ASP A 58 11.00 11.79 7.49
N ASP A 59 10.72 11.43 6.23
CA ASP A 59 9.38 11.34 5.68
C ASP A 59 8.42 10.51 6.55
N GLY A 60 8.89 9.43 7.17
CA GLY A 60 8.08 8.63 8.08
C GLY A 60 7.68 9.38 9.36
N ASN A 61 8.53 10.30 9.82
CA ASN A 61 8.24 11.12 10.98
C ASN A 61 7.36 12.33 10.60
N LEU A 62 7.64 12.97 9.46
CA LEU A 62 6.97 14.18 8.97
C LEU A 62 5.56 13.93 8.42
N ASN A 63 5.25 12.73 7.95
CA ASN A 63 3.95 12.43 7.35
C ASN A 63 2.86 12.04 8.37
N TYR A 64 3.21 11.79 9.64
CA TYR A 64 2.29 11.27 10.66
C TYR A 64 2.54 11.93 12.02
N ASP A 65 1.52 12.56 12.59
CA ASP A 65 1.52 13.07 13.97
C ASP A 65 1.00 12.01 14.95
N ASP A 66 1.13 12.26 16.26
CA ASP A 66 0.57 11.37 17.27
C ASP A 66 -0.96 11.27 17.12
N GLY A 67 -1.48 10.05 17.17
CA GLY A 67 -2.89 9.75 16.91
C GLY A 67 -3.26 9.62 15.42
N ASP A 68 -2.37 9.93 14.48
CA ASP A 68 -2.68 9.76 13.06
C ASP A 68 -2.73 8.29 12.66
N LEU A 69 -3.74 7.94 11.87
CA LEU A 69 -3.78 6.65 11.19
C LEU A 69 -2.75 6.66 10.07
N PHE A 70 -1.92 5.60 10.01
CA PHE A 70 -0.96 5.42 8.94
C PHE A 70 -1.24 4.25 8.01
N SER A 71 -2.14 3.37 8.42
CA SER A 71 -2.72 2.38 7.53
C SER A 71 -4.17 2.15 7.95
N ASN A 72 -5.06 2.13 6.97
CA ASN A 72 -6.47 1.83 7.18
C ASN A 72 -6.93 0.98 6.00
N ALA A 73 -6.72 -0.33 6.12
CA ALA A 73 -6.83 -1.27 5.02
C ALA A 73 -7.98 -2.26 5.19
N PHE A 74 -8.82 -2.33 4.16
CA PHE A 74 -9.81 -3.37 3.97
C PHE A 74 -9.30 -4.42 2.99
N LYS A 75 -9.52 -5.70 3.30
CA LYS A 75 -9.18 -6.83 2.44
C LYS A 75 -10.35 -7.80 2.35
N MET A 76 -10.66 -8.24 1.14
CA MET A 76 -11.66 -9.26 0.87
C MET A 76 -11.05 -10.36 -0.01
N THR A 77 -11.18 -11.62 0.42
CA THR A 77 -10.80 -12.78 -0.39
C THR A 77 -12.02 -13.67 -0.59
N SER A 78 -12.31 -14.01 -1.85
CA SER A 78 -13.36 -14.93 -2.26
C SER A 78 -12.74 -16.17 -2.87
N GLU A 79 -13.21 -17.34 -2.44
CA GLU A 79 -12.77 -18.65 -2.89
C GLU A 79 -13.97 -19.43 -3.40
N PHE A 80 -13.77 -20.15 -4.51
CA PHE A 80 -14.74 -21.04 -5.11
C PHE A 80 -14.05 -22.34 -5.49
N SER A 81 -14.60 -23.46 -5.05
CA SER A 81 -14.13 -24.81 -5.40
C SER A 81 -15.29 -25.63 -5.95
N LEU A 82 -15.10 -26.25 -7.10
CA LEU A 82 -16.02 -27.18 -7.72
C LEU A 82 -15.33 -28.52 -7.87
N ASN A 83 -15.89 -29.58 -7.31
CA ASN A 83 -15.45 -30.95 -7.53
C ASN A 83 -16.53 -31.68 -8.30
N TYR A 84 -16.17 -32.27 -9.44
CA TYR A 84 -17.08 -33.03 -10.29
C TYR A 84 -16.55 -34.45 -10.47
N LYS A 85 -17.27 -35.42 -9.90
CA LYS A 85 -16.82 -36.81 -9.79
C LYS A 85 -15.46 -36.92 -9.07
N GLU A 86 -14.82 -38.09 -9.13
CA GLU A 86 -13.52 -38.32 -8.52
C GLU A 86 -12.35 -37.73 -9.32
N ASN A 87 -12.59 -37.29 -10.56
CA ASN A 87 -11.51 -37.03 -11.51
C ASN A 87 -11.32 -35.57 -11.93
N TRP A 88 -12.23 -34.67 -11.56
CA TRP A 88 -12.19 -33.28 -12.01
C TRP A 88 -12.47 -32.32 -10.86
N GLY A 89 -11.69 -31.25 -10.79
CA GLY A 89 -12.10 -30.09 -10.03
C GLY A 89 -11.48 -28.79 -10.49
N ALA A 90 -12.12 -27.72 -10.07
CA ALA A 90 -11.76 -26.35 -10.39
C ALA A 90 -11.69 -25.55 -9.11
N PHE A 91 -10.68 -24.70 -9.01
CA PHE A 91 -10.48 -23.78 -7.90
C PHE A 91 -10.24 -22.37 -8.44
N ALA A 92 -11.00 -21.41 -7.92
CA ALA A 92 -10.80 -20.00 -8.21
C ALA A 92 -10.70 -19.20 -6.90
N ARG A 93 -9.75 -18.28 -6.84
CA ARG A 93 -9.59 -17.33 -5.74
C ARG A 93 -9.44 -15.92 -6.29
N ALA A 94 -10.28 -15.01 -5.80
CA ALA A 94 -10.17 -13.57 -6.04
C ALA A 94 -9.83 -12.86 -4.74
N SER A 95 -8.86 -11.94 -4.76
CA SER A 95 -8.52 -11.07 -3.64
C SER A 95 -8.60 -9.61 -4.06
N TYR A 96 -9.20 -8.81 -3.18
CA TYR A 96 -9.35 -7.37 -3.28
C TYR A 96 -8.80 -6.74 -2.00
N PHE A 97 -8.11 -5.61 -2.12
CA PHE A 97 -7.77 -4.78 -0.98
C PHE A 97 -7.91 -3.30 -1.32
N TYR A 98 -8.19 -2.49 -0.31
CA TYR A 98 -8.33 -1.05 -0.39
C TYR A 98 -7.75 -0.39 0.86
N ASP A 99 -6.86 0.60 0.74
CA ASP A 99 -6.30 1.37 1.87
C ASP A 99 -6.64 2.86 1.75
N TRP A 100 -7.57 3.36 2.57
CA TRP A 100 -8.08 4.74 2.51
C TRP A 100 -7.00 5.79 2.81
N GLU A 101 -6.09 5.46 3.74
CA GLU A 101 -5.10 6.42 4.23
C GLU A 101 -3.99 6.64 3.20
N ASN A 102 -3.63 5.59 2.46
CA ASN A 102 -2.69 5.70 1.35
C ASN A 102 -3.35 6.19 0.04
N ALA A 103 -4.69 6.14 -0.05
CA ALA A 103 -5.46 6.57 -1.22
C ALA A 103 -5.46 8.09 -1.41
N ASP A 104 -5.67 8.81 -0.31
CA ASP A 104 -6.06 10.22 -0.33
C ASP A 104 -4.91 11.19 0.05
N ARG A 105 -3.72 10.68 0.39
CA ARG A 105 -2.55 11.53 0.59
C ARG A 105 -2.00 12.07 -0.74
N GLY A 106 -2.40 13.30 -1.05
CA GLY A 106 -2.06 14.04 -2.27
C GLY A 106 -0.59 14.45 -2.43
N ASN A 107 0.24 14.38 -1.39
CA ASN A 107 1.57 15.03 -1.39
C ASN A 107 2.73 14.13 -1.86
N SER A 108 2.66 12.80 -1.67
CA SER A 108 3.67 11.87 -2.23
C SER A 108 3.33 11.44 -3.67
N ALA A 109 2.15 11.84 -4.15
CA ALA A 109 1.47 11.20 -5.26
C ALA A 109 2.00 11.54 -6.66
N LYS A 110 2.54 12.73 -6.94
CA LYS A 110 2.85 13.09 -8.33
C LYS A 110 4.14 12.44 -8.86
N PHE A 111 5.20 12.41 -8.04
CA PHE A 111 6.47 11.79 -8.43
C PHE A 111 6.52 10.28 -8.17
N ALA A 112 5.96 9.80 -7.05
CA ALA A 112 5.94 8.36 -6.77
C ALA A 112 5.01 7.60 -7.73
N LYS A 113 3.79 8.11 -8.03
CA LYS A 113 2.87 7.42 -8.98
C LYS A 113 3.46 7.32 -10.39
N GLN A 114 4.31 8.26 -10.80
CA GLN A 114 4.97 8.22 -12.10
C GLN A 114 6.07 7.15 -12.17
N LYS A 115 6.78 6.90 -11.07
CA LYS A 115 7.89 5.92 -11.01
C LYS A 115 7.47 4.48 -10.74
N VAL A 116 6.33 4.24 -10.06
CA VAL A 116 5.88 2.86 -9.75
C VAL A 116 4.73 2.37 -10.63
N GLY A 117 4.09 3.24 -11.42
CA GLY A 117 2.91 2.91 -12.22
C GLY A 117 3.07 2.97 -13.76
N THR A 118 4.19 3.46 -14.29
CA THR A 118 4.31 3.67 -15.74
C THR A 118 5.16 2.61 -16.42
N ALA A 119 4.53 1.48 -16.74
CA ALA A 119 4.85 0.73 -17.94
C ALA A 119 3.64 0.81 -18.89
N CYS A 120 3.44 1.93 -19.59
CA CYS A 120 2.64 1.93 -20.83
C CYS A 120 3.64 1.66 -21.97
N PRO A 121 3.64 0.48 -22.63
CA PRO A 121 4.33 0.34 -23.91
C PRO A 121 3.51 1.10 -24.98
N CYS A 122 4.20 1.94 -25.74
CA CYS A 122 3.86 2.48 -27.05
C CYS A 122 2.42 3.03 -27.31
N SER A 123 2.36 4.35 -27.52
CA SER A 123 1.57 5.04 -28.56
C SER A 123 0.02 5.02 -28.55
N THR A 124 -0.66 5.32 -27.43
CA THR A 124 -2.04 5.89 -27.49
C THR A 124 -2.31 6.93 -26.38
N PRO A 125 -3.08 8.00 -26.66
CA PRO A 125 -3.39 9.04 -25.68
C PRO A 125 -4.66 8.66 -24.89
N SER A 126 -4.55 7.74 -23.93
CA SER A 126 -5.48 7.61 -22.79
C SER A 126 -5.05 6.50 -21.82
N CYS A 127 -3.87 6.64 -21.20
CA CYS A 127 -3.57 5.87 -19.98
C CYS A 127 -4.32 6.53 -18.80
N SER A 128 -5.65 6.30 -18.65
CA SER A 128 -6.35 6.49 -17.38
C SER A 128 -6.35 5.16 -16.61
N GLY A 129 -5.25 4.90 -15.92
CA GLY A 129 -5.11 3.73 -15.06
C GLY A 129 -4.46 4.16 -13.76
N THR A 130 -5.28 4.54 -12.78
CA THR A 130 -4.82 4.81 -11.42
C THR A 130 -4.60 3.49 -10.70
N THR A 131 -3.56 2.74 -11.06
CA THR A 131 -3.09 1.62 -10.22
C THR A 131 -2.16 2.21 -9.16
N THR A 132 -2.77 2.86 -8.17
CA THR A 132 -2.08 3.18 -6.93
C THR A 132 -1.91 1.88 -6.12
N TRP A 133 -0.88 1.80 -5.27
CA TRP A 133 -0.65 0.70 -4.31
C TRP A 133 -1.83 0.43 -3.34
N VAL A 134 -2.87 1.25 -3.48
CA VAL A 134 -4.10 1.38 -2.74
C VAL A 134 -5.15 0.37 -3.20
N GLU A 135 -5.15 -0.01 -4.47
CA GLU A 135 -6.15 -0.92 -5.02
C GLU A 135 -5.45 -1.98 -5.88
N ARG A 136 -5.38 -3.23 -5.41
CA ARG A 136 -5.13 -4.37 -6.30
C ARG A 136 -6.27 -5.37 -6.27
N LYS A 137 -6.58 -5.83 -7.48
CA LYS A 137 -7.48 -6.93 -7.78
C LYS A 137 -6.63 -8.05 -8.36
N ALA A 138 -6.59 -9.19 -7.71
CA ALA A 138 -5.93 -10.38 -8.23
C ALA A 138 -6.92 -11.54 -8.22
N ALA A 139 -7.18 -12.11 -9.39
CA ALA A 139 -8.02 -13.30 -9.54
C ALA A 139 -7.20 -14.38 -10.23
N PHE A 140 -7.09 -15.54 -9.58
CA PHE A 140 -6.41 -16.72 -10.11
C PHE A 140 -7.41 -17.87 -10.14
N ALA A 141 -7.49 -18.55 -11.27
CA ALA A 141 -8.32 -19.73 -11.46
C ALA A 141 -7.48 -20.85 -12.06
N TRP A 142 -7.63 -22.05 -11.52
CA TRP A 142 -6.95 -23.25 -11.95
C TRP A 142 -7.96 -24.38 -12.08
N VAL A 143 -7.89 -25.12 -13.18
CA VAL A 143 -8.68 -26.32 -13.40
C VAL A 143 -7.68 -27.46 -13.46
N ALA A 144 -7.90 -28.48 -12.63
CA ALA A 144 -7.05 -29.66 -12.64
C ALA A 144 -7.91 -30.93 -12.69
N ARG A 145 -7.32 -31.93 -13.33
CA ARG A 145 -7.85 -33.27 -13.45
C ARG A 145 -6.97 -34.15 -12.58
N TRP A 146 -7.59 -34.93 -11.70
CA TRP A 146 -6.90 -35.85 -10.81
C TRP A 146 -7.43 -37.27 -10.96
#